data_AF-A0A146LDC1-F1
#
_entry.id   AF-A0A146LDC1-F1
#
_cell.length_a   1.000
_cell.length_b   1.000
_cell.length_c   1.000
_cell.angle_alpha   90.00
_cell.angle_beta   90.00
_cell.angle_gamma   90.00
#
_symmetry.space_group_name_H-M   'P 1'
#
loop_
_entity.id
_entity.type
_entity.pdbx_description
1 polymer ?
#
loop_
_entity_poly.entity_id
_entity_poly.type
_entity_poly.pdbx_seq_one_letter_code
_entity_poly.pdbx_strand_id
1 'polypeptide(L)'
;TRQKADLSNTAAPKGSDCEYRTPCAWGIYVPFTRQVDYYMKNTCKCPKDTDCIKMDDDISVSAYIYRCKKFDPNETIPDDPYSAFPTKLPDYVTRGSSSS
;
A
#
# COMPACT_ATOMS: atom_id res chain seq x y z
N THR A 1 -16.70 5.05 39.99
CA THR A 1 -16.93 6.24 39.14
C THR A 1 -16.26 5.99 37.80
N ARG A 2 -16.98 6.08 36.68
CA ARG A 2 -16.49 5.83 35.31
C ARG A 2 -15.54 6.95 34.89
N GLN A 3 -14.35 6.62 34.37
CA GLN A 3 -13.61 7.53 33.49
C GLN A 3 -13.64 6.96 32.07
N LYS A 4 -14.35 7.68 31.21
CA LYS A 4 -14.40 7.52 29.77
C LYS A 4 -13.03 7.92 29.24
N ALA A 5 -12.29 6.98 28.64
CA ALA A 5 -11.14 7.34 27.83
C ALA A 5 -11.63 8.04 26.55
N ASP A 6 -10.95 9.13 26.25
CA ASP A 6 -11.23 10.16 25.29
C ASP A 6 -11.61 9.71 23.87
N LEU A 7 -12.43 10.57 23.26
CA LEU A 7 -12.62 10.72 21.84
C LEU A 7 -11.28 10.64 21.09
N SER A 8 -11.08 9.58 20.32
CA SER A 8 -10.25 9.65 19.12
C SER A 8 -11.17 9.55 17.91
N ASN A 9 -11.83 10.67 17.62
CA ASN A 9 -12.36 10.92 16.29
C ASN A 9 -11.19 11.37 15.41
N THR A 10 -10.22 10.47 15.19
CA THR A 10 -9.10 10.73 14.28
C THR A 10 -9.48 10.16 12.93
N ALA A 11 -10.34 10.87 12.22
CA ALA A 11 -10.27 10.81 10.77
C ALA A 11 -8.84 11.23 10.40
N ALA A 12 -8.04 10.28 9.91
CA ALA A 12 -6.65 10.53 9.53
C ALA A 12 -6.57 11.81 8.68
N PRO A 13 -5.66 12.75 8.99
CA PRO A 13 -5.55 13.98 8.22
C PRO A 13 -5.33 13.64 6.75
N LYS A 14 -6.12 14.26 5.86
CA LYS A 14 -5.89 14.19 4.41
C LYS A 14 -4.45 14.64 4.13
N GLY A 15 -3.58 13.71 3.78
CA GLY A 15 -2.24 14.00 3.27
C GLY A 15 -1.09 13.92 4.26
N SER A 16 -1.16 13.11 5.33
CA SER A 16 0.05 12.72 6.06
C SER A 16 0.84 11.66 5.30
N ASP A 17 2.16 11.67 5.49
CA ASP A 17 3.03 10.61 5.01
C ASP A 17 2.66 9.28 5.66
N CYS A 18 2.76 8.19 4.91
CA CYS A 18 2.58 6.85 5.45
C CYS A 18 3.74 6.51 6.40
N GLU A 19 3.42 6.05 7.60
CA GLU A 19 4.41 5.44 8.49
C GLU A 19 5.02 4.18 7.87
N TYR A 20 6.22 3.80 8.29
CA TYR A 20 6.98 2.68 7.73
C TYR A 20 6.18 1.36 7.63
N ARG A 21 5.37 1.05 8.65
CA ARG A 21 4.54 -0.18 8.69
C ARG A 21 3.10 0.04 8.24
N THR A 22 2.75 1.23 7.75
CA THR A 22 1.41 1.51 7.24
C THR A 22 1.37 1.24 5.74
N PRO A 23 0.48 0.34 5.26
CA PRO A 23 0.30 0.12 3.84
C PRO A 23 -0.18 1.40 3.15
N CYS A 24 0.44 1.74 2.03
CA CYS A 24 0.00 2.84 1.16
C CYS A 24 -1.14 2.39 0.23
N ALA A 25 -1.18 1.10 -0.13
CA ALA A 25 -2.24 0.50 -0.91
C ALA A 25 -2.31 -1.01 -0.72
N TRP A 26 -3.40 -1.59 -1.22
CA TRP A 26 -3.64 -3.02 -1.30
C TRP A 26 -4.04 -3.38 -2.73
N GLY A 27 -3.50 -4.47 -3.27
CA GLY A 27 -3.97 -5.07 -4.52
C GLY A 27 -4.77 -6.33 -4.19
N ILE A 28 -6.09 -6.23 -4.20
CA ILE A 28 -6.99 -7.36 -3.91
C ILE A 28 -7.01 -8.27 -5.12
N TYR A 29 -6.78 -9.56 -4.91
CA TYR A 29 -6.69 -10.53 -5.99
C TYR A 29 -7.68 -11.69 -5.79
N VAL A 30 -7.98 -12.37 -6.89
CA VAL A 30 -8.76 -13.61 -6.85
C VAL A 30 -7.90 -14.73 -6.23
N PRO A 31 -8.38 -15.46 -5.20
CA PRO A 31 -7.64 -16.55 -4.58
C PRO A 31 -7.10 -17.55 -5.61
N PHE A 32 -5.98 -18.21 -5.30
CA PHE A 32 -5.27 -19.18 -6.15
C PHE A 32 -4.62 -18.61 -7.42
N THR A 33 -5.35 -17.84 -8.23
CA THR A 33 -4.82 -17.24 -9.47
C THR A 33 -3.89 -16.06 -9.19
N ARG A 34 -4.10 -15.37 -8.07
CA ARG A 34 -3.42 -14.11 -7.70
C ARG A 34 -3.54 -13.02 -8.76
N GLN A 35 -4.54 -13.12 -9.63
CA GLN A 35 -4.88 -12.06 -10.57
C GLN A 35 -5.53 -10.91 -9.80
N VAL A 36 -4.91 -9.74 -9.84
CA VAL A 36 -5.45 -8.55 -9.17
C VAL A 36 -6.78 -8.17 -9.81
N ASP A 37 -7.81 -8.07 -8.97
CA ASP A 37 -9.16 -7.65 -9.33
C ASP A 37 -9.27 -6.11 -9.22
N TYR A 38 -8.89 -5.56 -8.07
CA TYR A 38 -8.88 -4.11 -7.86
C TYR A 38 -7.84 -3.66 -6.84
N TYR A 39 -7.57 -2.36 -6.83
CA TYR A 39 -6.66 -1.72 -5.89
C TYR A 39 -7.40 -0.81 -4.92
N MET A 40 -7.06 -0.92 -3.63
CA MET A 40 -7.53 -0.02 -2.58
C MET A 40 -6.38 0.85 -2.08
N LYS A 41 -6.55 2.17 -2.16
CA LYS A 41 -5.59 3.13 -1.62
C LYS A 41 -5.91 3.46 -0.17
N ASN A 42 -4.86 3.60 0.64
CA ASN A 42 -5.00 4.17 1.96
C ASN A 42 -5.00 5.71 1.90
N THR A 43 -5.35 6.37 3.00
CA THR A 43 -5.49 7.84 3.05
C THR A 43 -4.15 8.59 3.10
N CYS A 44 -3.07 7.92 3.46
CA CYS A 44 -1.71 8.47 3.51
C CYS A 44 -1.04 8.47 2.12
N LYS A 45 -0.01 9.28 1.96
CA LYS A 45 0.84 9.31 0.75
C LYS A 45 2.24 8.84 1.09
N CYS A 46 2.95 8.28 0.11
CA CYS A 46 4.35 7.98 0.33
C CYS A 46 5.16 9.28 0.44
N PRO A 47 6.14 9.34 1.37
CA PRO A 47 7.07 10.45 1.46
C PRO A 47 7.75 10.75 0.14
N LYS A 48 8.34 11.95 0.03
CA LYS A 48 9.14 12.32 -1.13
C LYS A 48 10.23 11.28 -1.42
N ASP A 49 10.47 11.02 -2.70
CA ASP A 49 11.49 10.09 -3.20
C ASP A 49 11.23 8.61 -2.84
N THR A 50 10.01 8.28 -2.42
CA THR A 50 9.55 6.90 -2.23
C THR A 50 8.33 6.60 -3.10
N ASP A 51 8.19 5.33 -3.48
CA ASP A 51 7.08 4.82 -4.26
C ASP A 51 6.28 3.81 -3.43
N CYS A 52 5.02 3.61 -3.79
CA CYS A 52 4.18 2.58 -3.23
C CYS A 52 4.47 1.25 -3.95
N ILE A 53 5.30 0.39 -3.34
CA ILE A 53 5.86 -0.82 -3.94
C ILE A 53 5.23 -2.06 -3.29
N LYS A 54 4.94 -3.09 -4.09
CA LYS A 54 4.48 -4.40 -3.61
C LYS A 54 5.59 -5.04 -2.77
N MET A 55 5.31 -5.29 -1.49
CA MET A 55 6.29 -5.81 -0.53
C MET A 55 5.89 -7.15 0.09
N ASP A 56 4.59 -7.37 0.33
CA ASP A 56 4.11 -8.58 1.00
C ASP A 56 2.88 -9.18 0.28
N ASP A 57 2.61 -10.46 0.54
CA ASP A 57 1.40 -11.18 0.13
C ASP A 57 0.66 -11.68 1.39
N ASP A 58 -0.50 -11.10 1.71
CA ASP A 58 -1.38 -11.58 2.77
C ASP A 58 -2.41 -12.54 2.19
N ILE A 59 -2.01 -13.81 2.16
CA ILE A 59 -2.80 -14.92 1.63
C ILE A 59 -4.12 -15.09 2.38
N SER A 60 -4.17 -14.72 3.67
CA SER A 60 -5.37 -14.91 4.51
C SER A 60 -6.55 -14.07 4.03
N VAL A 61 -6.27 -12.93 3.39
CA VAL A 61 -7.27 -12.02 2.83
C VAL A 61 -7.17 -11.87 1.31
N SER A 62 -6.31 -12.67 0.66
CA SER A 62 -6.07 -12.65 -0.79
C SER A 62 -5.69 -11.26 -1.31
N ALA A 63 -4.65 -10.67 -0.73
CA ALA A 63 -4.21 -9.32 -1.09
C ALA A 63 -2.70 -9.13 -1.10
N TYR A 64 -2.20 -8.40 -2.10
CA TYR A 64 -0.86 -7.86 -2.10
C TYR A 64 -0.81 -6.57 -1.27
N ILE A 65 0.20 -6.46 -0.40
CA ILE A 65 0.44 -5.28 0.43
C ILE A 65 1.48 -4.39 -0.24
N TYR A 66 1.12 -3.13 -0.44
CA TYR A 66 2.02 -2.11 -0.94
C TYR A 66 2.47 -1.18 0.19
N ARG A 67 3.76 -0.91 0.27
CA ARG A 67 4.38 -0.03 1.27
C ARG A 67 5.30 0.99 0.63
N CYS A 68 5.57 2.08 1.34
CA CYS A 68 6.44 3.12 0.84
C CYS A 68 7.90 2.70 0.95
N LYS A 69 8.60 2.68 -0.18
CA LYS A 69 10.02 2.33 -0.27
C LYS A 69 10.65 3.07 -1.44
N LYS A 70 11.96 3.34 -1.36
CA LYS A 70 12.71 3.83 -2.52
C LYS A 70 12.69 2.76 -3.61
N PHE A 71 12.28 3.15 -4.81
CA PHE A 71 12.27 2.21 -5.93
C PHE A 71 13.68 2.05 -6.49
N ASP A 72 14.15 0.81 -6.48
CA ASP A 72 15.36 0.39 -7.18
C ASP A 72 14.98 -0.75 -8.14
N PRO A 73 14.95 -0.52 -9.46
CA PRO A 73 14.56 -1.54 -10.42
C PRO A 73 15.52 -2.73 -10.47
N ASN A 74 16.73 -2.62 -9.91
CA ASN A 74 17.73 -3.68 -9.88
C ASN A 74 17.73 -4.45 -8.56
N GLU A 75 16.89 -4.06 -7.60
CA GLU A 75 16.77 -4.77 -6.33
C GLU A 75 16.11 -6.13 -6.55
N THR A 76 16.85 -7.20 -6.31
CA THR A 76 16.29 -8.55 -6.21
C THR A 76 15.57 -8.68 -4.88
N ILE A 77 14.26 -8.95 -4.89
CA ILE A 77 13.48 -9.19 -3.68
C ILE A 77 13.76 -10.65 -3.24
N PRO A 78 14.53 -10.89 -2.16
CA PRO A 78 14.98 -12.24 -1.83
C PRO A 78 13.85 -13.18 -1.40
N ASP A 79 12.74 -12.61 -0.92
CA ASP A 79 11.61 -13.33 -0.31
C ASP A 79 10.37 -13.45 -1.22
N ASP A 80 10.42 -12.97 -2.48
CA ASP A 80 9.32 -13.14 -3.44
C ASP A 80 9.74 -14.08 -4.60
N PRO A 81 9.40 -15.38 -4.52
CA PRO A 81 9.74 -16.37 -5.56
C PRO A 81 8.99 -16.14 -6.90
N TYR A 82 8.07 -15.18 -6.98
CA TYR A 82 7.25 -14.91 -8.17
C TYR A 82 7.52 -13.53 -8.80
N SER A 83 8.21 -12.62 -8.11
CA SER A 83 8.59 -11.30 -8.64
C SER A 83 10.10 -11.14 -8.57
N ALA A 84 10.81 -11.32 -9.69
CA ALA A 84 12.25 -11.06 -9.73
C ALA A 84 12.61 -9.58 -9.47
N PHE A 85 11.62 -8.67 -9.58
CA PHE A 85 11.81 -7.22 -9.49
C PHE A 85 10.65 -6.53 -8.75
N PRO A 86 10.91 -5.38 -8.10
CA PRO A 86 9.89 -4.61 -7.40
C PRO A 86 8.80 -4.10 -8.34
N THR A 87 7.55 -4.23 -7.91
CA THR A 87 6.39 -3.78 -8.68
C THR A 87 5.77 -2.55 -8.04
N LYS A 88 5.75 -1.42 -8.76
CA LYS A 88 5.03 -0.21 -8.34
C LYS A 88 3.52 -0.40 -8.46
N LEU A 89 2.76 0.35 -7.66
CA LEU A 89 1.33 0.50 -7.87
C LEU A 89 1.07 1.11 -9.28
N PRO A 90 0.07 0.63 -10.04
CA PRO A 90 -0.17 1.14 -11.39
C PRO A 90 -0.51 2.64 -11.41
N ASP A 91 -0.05 3.34 -12.44
CA ASP A 91 -0.24 4.79 -12.61
C ASP A 91 -1.70 5.24 -12.54
N TYR A 92 -2.63 4.46 -13.09
CA TYR A 92 -4.05 4.81 -13.06
C TYR A 92 -4.64 4.78 -11.64
N VAL A 93 -4.05 4.00 -10.73
CA VAL A 93 -4.42 3.94 -9.32
C VAL A 93 -3.84 5.14 -8.58
N THR A 94 -2.60 5.51 -8.90
CA THR A 94 -1.93 6.66 -8.27
C THR A 94 -2.51 8.00 -8.74
N ARG A 95 -2.93 8.11 -10.00
CA ARG A 95 -3.41 9.37 -10.65
C ARG A 95 -4.85 9.79 -10.36
N GLY A 96 -5.57 9.13 -9.46
CA GLY A 96 -6.90 9.59 -9.01
C GLY A 96 -6.87 10.76 -8.02
N SER A 97 -6.56 11.98 -8.48
CA SER A 97 -6.90 13.30 -7.86
C SER A 97 -6.47 14.52 -8.69
N SER A 98 -5.89 14.37 -9.88
CA SER A 98 -5.56 15.49 -10.77
C SER A 98 -6.29 15.34 -12.10
N SER A 99 -7.60 15.60 -12.07
CA SER A 99 -8.32 16.07 -13.26
C SER A 99 -8.07 17.57 -13.40
N SER A 100 -7.79 17.97 -14.64
CA SER A 100 -7.48 19.30 -15.17
C SER A 100 -8.33 20.45 -14.64
#